data_AF-D7G6K3-F1
#
_entry.id   AF-D7G6K3-F1
#
_cell.length_a   1.000
_cell.length_b   1.000
_cell.length_c   1.000
_cell.angle_alpha   90.00
_cell.angle_beta   90.00
_cell.angle_gamma   90.00
#
_symmetry.space_group_name_H-M   'P 1'
#
loop_
_entity.id
_entity.type
_entity.pdbx_description
1 polymer ?
#
loop_
_entity_poly.entity_id
_entity_poly.type
_entity_poly.pdbx_seq_one_letter_code
_entity_poly.pdbx_strand_id
1 'polypeptide(L)'
;MISTLRRAGTRAGRAVGASLAGRPAAAAAPSVTATWRDASPRSTASPVIGGPIAPARAMHTEQEASIFYPAPSANIMEPAPGFKAKAVVDGDIVDVSTDDYKGKWVVLLFYPKDWTFVCPTEIIAFSDRHSEFEALGAQVLGISTDTEDSHLAWTRHPRKRGGLGHMRIPLVADPTKEISADYGVLIPSLGIALRGLFIINPEGILEQVTINNLGIGRDVDETLRLIQAHQFLAKHGEVCPAGWKPGDKTMKPGLDASMEYFSSGATESEEDPLEAGDKMVVINSPNDFKDVTSEALAVVDFVAPHCGKCRQMMPFVKELSEEFPEVTFAKFDTTEEAISELSTDLGVEALPAFRFYRKGEEVVEPVMGYKKKKLRAAVEELQKKA
;
A
#
# COMPACT_ATOMS: atom_id res chain seq x y z
N MET A 1 -26.35 39.91 32.58
CA MET A 1 -25.30 40.93 32.82
C MET A 1 -24.47 40.97 31.53
N ILE A 2 -24.56 41.94 30.60
CA ILE A 2 -24.47 43.41 30.73
C ILE A 2 -23.14 43.78 31.41
N SER A 3 -22.17 44.52 30.85
CA SER A 3 -21.99 45.21 29.54
C SER A 3 -20.47 45.48 29.32
N THR A 4 -19.89 46.08 28.26
CA THR A 4 -20.39 46.92 27.14
C THR A 4 -19.45 46.83 25.92
N LEU A 5 -19.90 47.20 24.71
CA LEU A 5 -19.03 47.61 23.59
C LEU A 5 -18.56 49.07 23.72
N ARG A 6 -17.42 49.43 23.12
CA ARG A 6 -17.24 50.74 22.47
C ARG A 6 -16.54 50.61 21.11
N ARG A 7 -16.89 51.50 20.19
CA ARG A 7 -16.61 51.46 18.75
C ARG A 7 -16.03 52.80 18.28
N ALA A 8 -15.34 52.76 17.13
CA ALA A 8 -15.18 53.81 16.12
C ALA A 8 -14.20 54.99 16.38
N GLY A 9 -13.48 55.36 15.30
CA GLY A 9 -12.61 56.55 15.22
C GLY A 9 -11.74 56.58 13.94
N THR A 10 -12.32 57.01 12.82
CA THR A 10 -11.65 57.38 11.55
C THR A 10 -10.58 58.48 11.75
N ARG A 11 -9.62 58.79 10.84
CA ARG A 11 -9.81 59.16 9.41
C ARG A 11 -8.47 59.43 8.66
N ALA A 12 -8.50 59.32 7.33
CA ALA A 12 -7.74 60.07 6.30
C ALA A 12 -6.20 60.29 6.38
N GLY A 13 -5.47 59.59 5.50
CA GLY A 13 -5.07 60.14 4.19
C GLY A 13 -3.83 61.05 4.05
N ARG A 14 -2.86 60.60 3.24
CA ARG A 14 -2.15 61.49 2.30
C ARG A 14 -1.52 60.70 1.14
N ALA A 15 -1.76 61.14 -0.09
CA ALA A 15 -1.07 60.68 -1.29
C ALA A 15 -0.24 61.84 -1.87
N VAL A 16 1.07 61.67 -1.95
CA VAL A 16 2.07 62.47 -2.69
C VAL A 16 3.27 61.54 -2.89
N GLY A 17 3.93 61.43 -4.04
CA GLY A 17 3.66 61.97 -5.38
C GLY A 17 4.58 61.25 -6.38
N ALA A 18 4.23 61.24 -7.66
CA ALA A 18 5.07 60.61 -8.68
C ALA A 18 6.33 61.44 -8.98
N SER A 19 7.46 60.77 -9.21
CA SER A 19 8.65 61.38 -9.81
C SER A 19 9.15 60.51 -10.97
N LEU A 20 9.06 61.06 -12.18
CA LEU A 20 9.52 60.45 -13.43
C LEU A 20 10.92 60.97 -13.77
N ALA A 21 11.95 60.13 -13.63
CA ALA A 21 13.25 60.24 -14.30
C ALA A 21 14.07 58.97 -13.99
N GLY A 22 14.77 58.33 -14.91
CA GLY A 22 14.81 58.45 -16.36
C GLY A 22 15.64 57.27 -16.90
N ARG A 23 15.17 56.57 -17.95
CA ARG A 23 15.93 55.47 -18.58
C ARG A 23 16.96 56.06 -19.55
N PRO A 24 18.27 55.80 -19.41
CA PRO A 24 19.18 55.96 -20.54
C PRO A 24 18.90 54.87 -21.59
N ALA A 25 19.10 55.21 -22.86
CA ALA A 25 18.73 54.39 -24.01
C ALA A 25 19.65 53.16 -24.18
N ALA A 26 19.13 52.12 -24.83
CA ALA A 26 19.92 51.01 -25.31
C ALA A 26 20.87 51.48 -26.43
N ALA A 27 22.17 51.25 -26.28
CA ALA A 27 23.13 51.39 -27.38
C ALA A 27 23.12 50.10 -28.21
N ALA A 28 22.99 50.24 -29.54
CA ALA A 28 22.94 49.11 -30.46
C ALA A 28 24.31 48.44 -30.63
N ALA A 29 24.32 47.12 -30.79
CA ALA A 29 25.53 46.35 -31.09
C ALA A 29 25.95 46.50 -32.57
N PRO A 30 27.26 46.55 -32.88
CA PRO A 30 27.74 46.41 -34.25
C PRO A 30 27.75 44.92 -34.65
N SER A 31 27.10 44.60 -35.77
CA SER A 31 27.10 43.27 -36.37
C SER A 31 28.45 42.93 -37.01
N VAL A 32 29.06 41.81 -36.64
CA VAL A 32 30.26 41.29 -37.31
C VAL A 32 29.88 40.11 -38.20
N THR A 33 29.55 40.40 -39.46
CA THR A 33 29.33 39.38 -40.50
C THR A 33 30.65 39.06 -41.21
N ALA A 34 31.34 38.01 -40.77
CA ALA A 34 32.48 37.45 -41.49
C ALA A 34 31.98 36.56 -42.65
N THR A 35 32.04 37.09 -43.88
CA THR A 35 31.65 36.35 -45.08
C THR A 35 32.73 35.37 -45.52
N TRP A 36 32.32 34.14 -45.79
CA TRP A 36 33.17 33.12 -46.41
C TRP A 36 33.63 33.59 -47.80
N ARG A 37 34.93 33.42 -48.10
CA ARG A 37 35.46 33.63 -49.45
C ARG A 37 35.50 32.31 -50.19
N ASP A 38 34.81 32.27 -51.32
CA ASP A 38 34.86 31.18 -52.29
C ASP A 38 35.70 31.64 -53.51
N ALA A 39 36.59 30.77 -54.00
CA ALA A 39 37.43 31.01 -55.17
C ALA A 39 37.96 29.69 -55.76
N SER A 40 37.35 29.27 -56.88
CA SER A 40 37.73 28.11 -57.70
C SER A 40 38.66 28.52 -58.90
N PRO A 41 38.87 27.72 -59.97
CA PRO A 41 39.73 26.52 -60.02
C PRO A 41 40.69 26.46 -61.25
N ARG A 42 41.61 25.47 -61.30
CA ARG A 42 42.19 24.76 -62.49
C ARG A 42 43.21 23.70 -61.98
N SER A 43 43.06 22.39 -62.22
CA SER A 43 43.15 21.60 -63.48
C SER A 43 44.59 21.35 -63.98
N THR A 44 45.06 20.09 -63.91
CA THR A 44 45.36 19.22 -65.09
C THR A 44 45.75 17.77 -64.70
N ALA A 45 45.48 16.84 -65.64
CA ALA A 45 46.06 15.48 -65.84
C ALA A 45 45.54 14.27 -65.02
N SER A 46 45.39 13.15 -65.76
CA SER A 46 44.82 11.83 -65.38
C SER A 46 45.86 10.72 -65.66
N PRO A 47 45.52 9.41 -65.66
CA PRO A 47 44.90 8.58 -64.61
C PRO A 47 45.78 7.35 -64.24
N VAL A 48 45.50 6.69 -63.11
CA VAL A 48 45.92 5.28 -62.89
C VAL A 48 44.74 4.49 -62.33
N ILE A 49 44.43 3.34 -62.93
CA ILE A 49 43.34 2.44 -62.55
C ILE A 49 43.87 1.49 -61.46
N GLY A 50 43.15 1.37 -60.34
CA GLY A 50 43.63 0.59 -59.19
C GLY A 50 42.56 0.20 -58.15
N GLY A 51 41.53 -0.53 -58.58
CA GLY A 51 40.64 -1.32 -57.70
C GLY A 51 39.66 -0.54 -56.78
N PRO A 52 38.50 -1.13 -56.42
CA PRO A 52 37.67 -0.60 -55.36
C PRO A 52 38.35 -0.87 -54.01
N ILE A 53 38.89 0.18 -53.38
CA ILE A 53 39.19 0.13 -51.95
C ILE A 53 37.83 0.00 -51.25
N ALA A 54 37.50 -1.21 -50.80
CA ALA A 54 36.34 -1.41 -49.94
C ALA A 54 36.46 -0.43 -48.76
N PRO A 55 35.39 0.31 -48.40
CA PRO A 55 35.46 1.15 -47.22
C PRO A 55 35.79 0.23 -46.05
N ALA A 56 36.93 0.48 -45.40
CA ALA A 56 37.24 -0.15 -44.12
C ALA A 56 36.12 0.30 -43.18
N ARG A 57 35.10 -0.57 -43.04
CA ARG A 57 34.02 -0.39 -42.08
C ARG A 57 34.71 -0.43 -40.73
N ALA A 58 35.05 0.74 -40.21
CA ALA A 58 35.43 0.92 -38.83
C ALA A 58 34.33 0.23 -38.04
N MET A 59 34.66 -0.93 -37.48
CA MET A 59 33.80 -1.58 -36.53
C MET A 59 33.89 -0.68 -35.30
N HIS A 60 33.02 0.32 -35.27
CA HIS A 60 32.59 0.94 -34.03
C HIS A 60 32.03 -0.21 -33.21
N THR A 61 32.89 -0.80 -32.39
CA THR A 61 32.45 -1.54 -31.23
C THR A 61 31.71 -0.52 -30.40
N GLU A 62 30.38 -0.55 -30.47
CA GLU A 62 29.50 0.10 -29.52
C GLU A 62 29.71 -0.60 -28.17
N GLN A 63 30.83 -0.26 -27.54
CA GLN A 63 31.09 -0.55 -26.15
C GLN A 63 30.21 0.44 -25.39
N GLU A 64 28.93 0.08 -25.22
CA GLU A 64 27.99 0.86 -24.44
C GLU A 64 28.62 1.18 -23.08
N ALA A 65 28.88 2.47 -22.85
CA ALA A 65 29.39 2.98 -21.59
C ALA A 65 28.28 2.92 -20.54
N SER A 66 28.00 1.70 -20.07
CA SER A 66 27.03 1.42 -19.02
C SER A 66 27.59 1.92 -17.68
N ILE A 67 26.84 2.78 -17.02
CA ILE A 67 27.11 3.17 -15.63
C ILE A 67 26.58 2.02 -14.77
N PHE A 68 27.47 1.38 -14.02
CA PHE A 68 27.12 0.34 -13.06
C PHE A 68 26.88 0.98 -11.69
N TYR A 69 25.71 0.74 -11.13
CA TYR A 69 25.35 1.11 -9.76
C TYR A 69 25.40 -0.13 -8.85
N PRO A 70 25.59 0.03 -7.53
CA PRO A 70 25.50 -1.09 -6.60
C PRO A 70 24.13 -1.77 -6.66
N ALA A 71 24.10 -3.05 -6.28
CA ALA A 71 22.84 -3.77 -6.11
C ALA A 71 22.13 -3.26 -4.83
N PRO A 72 20.79 -3.14 -4.82
CA PRO A 72 20.05 -2.71 -3.64
C PRO A 72 20.36 -3.60 -2.42
N SER A 73 20.53 -2.96 -1.26
CA SER A 73 20.89 -3.60 0.01
C SER A 73 19.99 -3.18 1.19
N ALA A 74 18.99 -2.33 0.97
CA ALA A 74 18.00 -1.94 1.98
C ALA A 74 16.91 -3.02 2.17
N ASN A 75 17.09 -3.90 3.18
CA ASN A 75 16.10 -4.91 3.58
C ASN A 75 15.50 -4.59 4.96
N ILE A 76 14.19 -4.79 5.13
CA ILE A 76 13.52 -4.66 6.43
C ILE A 76 14.07 -5.74 7.40
N MET A 77 14.24 -5.37 8.67
CA MET A 77 14.92 -6.14 9.74
C MET A 77 16.45 -6.28 9.59
N GLU A 78 17.07 -5.65 8.59
CA GLU A 78 18.53 -5.59 8.43
C GLU A 78 19.07 -4.16 8.68
N PRO A 79 20.38 -3.98 8.95
CA PRO A 79 20.99 -2.66 9.03
C PRO A 79 20.77 -1.85 7.76
N ALA A 80 20.31 -0.61 7.89
CA ALA A 80 20.09 0.27 6.75
C ALA A 80 21.42 0.66 6.08
N PRO A 81 21.49 0.79 4.74
CA PRO A 81 22.72 1.17 4.05
C PRO A 81 23.25 2.53 4.52
N GLY A 82 24.50 2.54 5.01
CA GLY A 82 25.14 3.74 5.52
C GLY A 82 25.66 4.64 4.41
N PHE A 83 25.59 5.97 4.60
CA PHE A 83 26.13 6.94 3.64
C PHE A 83 26.82 8.12 4.33
N LYS A 84 27.65 8.82 3.57
CA LYS A 84 28.18 10.15 3.89
C LYS A 84 28.12 11.03 2.64
N ALA A 85 27.49 12.20 2.75
CA ALA A 85 27.23 13.07 1.61
C ALA A 85 27.16 14.55 2.02
N LYS A 86 27.11 15.44 1.02
CA LYS A 86 26.79 16.85 1.25
C LYS A 86 25.29 17.00 1.49
N ALA A 87 24.93 17.90 2.39
CA ALA A 87 23.55 18.30 2.61
C ALA A 87 23.43 19.80 2.87
N VAL A 88 22.26 20.36 2.57
CA VAL A 88 21.87 21.69 3.04
C VAL A 88 21.17 21.55 4.39
N VAL A 89 21.74 22.18 5.41
CA VAL A 89 21.23 22.22 6.79
C VAL A 89 21.20 23.68 7.24
N ASP A 90 20.04 24.15 7.70
CA ASP A 90 19.78 25.55 8.12
C ASP A 90 20.19 26.67 7.13
N GLY A 91 20.41 26.30 5.85
CA GLY A 91 20.81 27.23 4.79
C GLY A 91 22.30 27.25 4.45
N ASP A 92 23.10 26.38 5.09
CA ASP A 92 24.51 26.15 4.81
C ASP A 92 24.75 24.73 4.24
N ILE A 93 25.82 24.58 3.46
CA ILE A 93 26.25 23.28 2.91
C ILE A 93 27.24 22.63 3.88
N VAL A 94 26.90 21.45 4.38
CA VAL A 94 27.69 20.68 5.36
C VAL A 94 27.84 19.22 4.92
N ASP A 95 28.80 18.49 5.52
CA ASP A 95 28.84 17.03 5.43
C ASP A 95 27.88 16.42 6.46
N VAL A 96 27.10 15.43 6.05
CA VAL A 96 26.27 14.60 6.93
C VAL A 96 26.51 13.12 6.65
N SER A 97 26.27 12.29 7.65
CA SER A 97 26.35 10.84 7.57
C SER A 97 25.23 10.16 8.35
N THR A 98 24.94 8.90 8.04
CA THR A 98 23.99 8.08 8.83
C THR A 98 24.42 7.93 10.30
N ASP A 99 25.73 8.01 10.57
CA ASP A 99 26.31 7.91 11.91
C ASP A 99 25.91 9.08 12.83
N ASP A 100 25.64 10.26 12.27
CA ASP A 100 25.22 11.46 13.02
C ASP A 100 23.82 11.33 13.65
N TYR A 101 23.07 10.29 13.27
CA TYR A 101 21.69 10.03 13.69
C TYR A 101 21.53 8.78 14.56
N LYS A 102 22.63 8.10 14.94
CA LYS A 102 22.60 6.95 15.86
C LYS A 102 21.88 7.29 17.17
N GLY A 103 21.06 6.36 17.65
CA GLY A 103 20.23 6.57 18.84
C GLY A 103 18.96 7.39 18.61
N LYS A 104 18.63 7.76 17.37
CA LYS A 104 17.38 8.42 16.98
C LYS A 104 16.62 7.60 15.94
N TRP A 105 15.32 7.78 15.86
CA TRP A 105 14.55 7.32 14.70
C TRP A 105 14.91 8.18 13.48
N VAL A 106 15.01 7.58 12.30
CA VAL A 106 15.36 8.30 11.07
C VAL A 106 14.35 8.00 9.97
N VAL A 107 13.86 9.05 9.31
CA VAL A 107 13.04 8.97 8.11
C VAL A 107 13.86 9.49 6.93
N LEU A 108 14.19 8.61 5.98
CA LEU A 108 14.81 9.02 4.72
C LEU A 108 13.73 9.20 3.66
N LEU A 109 13.55 10.44 3.21
CA LEU A 109 12.54 10.87 2.25
C LEU A 109 13.19 11.10 0.88
N PHE A 110 13.35 10.04 0.09
CA PHE A 110 13.80 10.17 -1.29
C PHE A 110 12.72 10.86 -2.13
N TYR A 111 13.13 11.79 -3.00
CA TYR A 111 12.26 12.44 -3.97
C TYR A 111 12.94 12.52 -5.34
N PRO A 112 12.16 12.52 -6.45
CA PRO A 112 12.76 12.43 -7.79
C PRO A 112 13.69 13.56 -8.19
N LYS A 113 13.29 14.82 -7.98
CA LYS A 113 14.05 15.98 -8.45
C LYS A 113 13.59 17.31 -7.85
N ASP A 114 14.54 18.21 -7.62
CA ASP A 114 14.34 19.63 -7.39
C ASP A 114 13.54 20.30 -8.54
N TRP A 115 12.93 21.45 -8.25
CA TRP A 115 12.23 22.30 -9.24
C TRP A 115 11.07 21.61 -10.00
N THR A 116 10.49 20.55 -9.42
CA THR A 116 9.32 19.83 -9.96
C THR A 116 8.05 20.07 -9.13
N PHE A 117 6.95 19.36 -9.44
CA PHE A 117 5.60 19.71 -8.97
C PHE A 117 5.22 19.12 -7.61
N VAL A 118 5.37 17.79 -7.42
CA VAL A 118 4.94 17.07 -6.20
C VAL A 118 6.03 17.04 -5.12
N CYS A 119 7.31 17.05 -5.52
CA CYS A 119 8.45 17.07 -4.59
C CYS A 119 8.37 18.22 -3.56
N PRO A 120 8.14 19.50 -3.93
CA PRO A 120 8.07 20.56 -2.94
C PRO A 120 6.90 20.38 -1.97
N THR A 121 5.76 19.80 -2.38
CA THR A 121 4.63 19.62 -1.46
C THR A 121 4.94 18.61 -0.36
N GLU A 122 5.66 17.53 -0.68
CA GLU A 122 6.10 16.54 0.33
C GLU A 122 7.15 17.15 1.27
N ILE A 123 8.23 17.71 0.72
CA ILE A 123 9.35 18.25 1.50
C ILE A 123 8.87 19.37 2.43
N ILE A 124 7.99 20.25 1.95
CA ILE A 124 7.35 21.30 2.77
C ILE A 124 6.49 20.68 3.88
N ALA A 125 5.67 19.66 3.59
CA ALA A 125 4.79 19.06 4.60
C ALA A 125 5.57 18.39 5.74
N PHE A 126 6.64 17.65 5.43
CA PHE A 126 7.54 17.09 6.44
C PHE A 126 8.28 18.20 7.22
N SER A 127 8.81 19.22 6.53
CA SER A 127 9.51 20.35 7.17
C SER A 127 8.60 21.19 8.07
N ASP A 128 7.33 21.40 7.70
CA ASP A 128 6.35 22.17 8.48
C ASP A 128 5.84 21.35 9.70
N ARG A 129 5.93 20.03 9.66
CA ARG A 129 5.59 19.11 10.75
C ARG A 129 6.80 18.54 11.53
N HIS A 130 8.01 19.01 11.26
CA HIS A 130 9.27 18.59 11.91
C HIS A 130 9.20 18.43 13.43
N SER A 131 8.51 19.35 14.12
CA SER A 131 8.32 19.29 15.58
C SER A 131 7.54 18.08 16.09
N GLU A 132 6.69 17.46 15.26
CA GLU A 132 5.99 16.20 15.60
C GLU A 132 6.96 15.01 15.52
N PHE A 133 7.90 15.02 14.56
CA PHE A 133 8.97 14.03 14.48
C PHE A 133 9.95 14.18 15.65
N GLU A 134 10.36 15.41 15.99
CA GLU A 134 11.23 15.65 17.17
C GLU A 134 10.58 15.20 18.48
N ALA A 135 9.27 15.40 18.64
CA ALA A 135 8.53 14.92 19.82
C ALA A 135 8.53 13.38 19.94
N LEU A 136 8.71 12.66 18.83
CA LEU A 136 8.90 11.21 18.78
C LEU A 136 10.37 10.79 18.84
N GLY A 137 11.33 11.71 18.99
CA GLY A 137 12.77 11.41 18.91
C GLY A 137 13.21 10.98 17.51
N ALA A 138 12.48 11.40 16.47
CA ALA A 138 12.76 11.13 15.07
C ALA A 138 13.39 12.33 14.36
N GLN A 139 14.12 12.06 13.27
CA GLN A 139 14.71 13.04 12.36
C GLN A 139 14.33 12.69 10.93
N VAL A 140 14.09 13.70 10.09
CA VAL A 140 13.71 13.51 8.69
C VAL A 140 14.79 14.11 7.80
N LEU A 141 15.25 13.37 6.79
CA LEU A 141 16.19 13.84 5.77
C LEU A 141 15.54 13.71 4.39
N GLY A 142 15.46 14.81 3.63
CA GLY A 142 15.13 14.74 2.21
C GLY A 142 16.35 14.31 1.40
N ILE A 143 16.19 13.44 0.40
CA ILE A 143 17.28 12.97 -0.46
C ILE A 143 16.86 13.04 -1.92
N SER A 144 17.71 13.56 -2.81
CA SER A 144 17.55 13.35 -4.25
C SER A 144 18.89 13.35 -4.97
N THR A 145 18.83 13.04 -6.27
CA THR A 145 20.00 12.90 -7.14
C THR A 145 20.54 14.23 -7.70
N ASP A 146 20.01 15.37 -7.23
CA ASP A 146 20.51 16.72 -7.53
C ASP A 146 21.72 17.09 -6.65
N THR A 147 22.31 18.27 -6.86
CA THR A 147 23.45 18.76 -6.08
C THR A 147 23.03 19.64 -4.89
N GLU A 148 23.92 19.76 -3.92
CA GLU A 148 23.79 20.61 -2.74
C GLU A 148 23.58 22.10 -3.12
N ASP A 149 24.18 22.57 -4.23
CA ASP A 149 23.95 23.90 -4.78
C ASP A 149 22.51 24.09 -5.28
N SER A 150 21.91 23.05 -5.88
CA SER A 150 20.52 23.08 -6.33
C SER A 150 19.58 23.17 -5.13
N HIS A 151 19.80 22.34 -4.11
CA HIS A 151 19.04 22.38 -2.86
C HIS A 151 19.14 23.76 -2.18
N LEU A 152 20.33 24.35 -2.15
CA LEU A 152 20.57 25.66 -1.56
C LEU A 152 19.87 26.78 -2.34
N ALA A 153 19.86 26.70 -3.68
CA ALA A 153 19.11 27.62 -4.51
C ALA A 153 17.58 27.44 -4.33
N TRP A 154 17.10 26.21 -4.14
CA TRP A 154 15.67 25.88 -4.04
C TRP A 154 15.05 26.25 -2.69
N THR A 155 15.80 26.08 -1.59
CA THR A 155 15.46 26.60 -0.25
C THR A 155 15.43 28.13 -0.20
N ARG A 156 16.31 28.81 -0.95
CA ARG A 156 16.25 30.28 -1.11
C ARG A 156 15.09 30.76 -1.99
N HIS A 157 14.42 29.86 -2.73
CA HIS A 157 13.32 30.22 -3.61
C HIS A 157 11.96 30.26 -2.87
N PRO A 158 11.08 31.25 -3.09
CA PRO A 158 9.80 31.34 -2.37
C PRO A 158 8.81 30.22 -2.72
N ARG A 159 8.13 29.67 -1.70
CA ARG A 159 7.06 28.65 -1.86
C ARG A 159 5.99 29.00 -2.89
N LYS A 160 5.56 30.27 -2.93
CA LYS A 160 4.57 30.78 -3.92
C LYS A 160 5.04 30.75 -5.38
N ARG A 161 6.29 30.38 -5.64
CA ARG A 161 6.89 30.21 -6.98
C ARG A 161 7.46 28.80 -7.21
N GLY A 162 7.04 27.83 -6.40
CA GLY A 162 7.53 26.44 -6.50
C GLY A 162 8.87 26.19 -5.81
N GLY A 163 9.34 27.11 -4.96
CA GLY A 163 10.48 26.91 -4.08
C GLY A 163 10.13 26.21 -2.76
N LEU A 164 11.14 25.92 -1.93
CA LEU A 164 10.92 25.34 -0.60
C LEU A 164 10.79 26.41 0.50
N GLY A 165 11.50 27.53 0.38
CA GLY A 165 11.72 28.45 1.50
C GLY A 165 12.61 27.84 2.59
N HIS A 166 12.61 28.45 3.79
CA HIS A 166 13.32 27.90 4.94
C HIS A 166 12.81 26.48 5.28
N MET A 167 13.76 25.55 5.39
CA MET A 167 13.54 24.15 5.75
C MET A 167 14.14 23.85 7.12
N ARG A 168 13.48 22.98 7.88
CA ARG A 168 13.95 22.46 9.18
C ARG A 168 14.51 21.03 9.09
N ILE A 169 14.51 20.46 7.89
CA ILE A 169 15.01 19.11 7.59
C ILE A 169 16.22 19.22 6.65
N PRO A 170 17.29 18.44 6.86
CA PRO A 170 18.40 18.35 5.92
C PRO A 170 17.94 17.92 4.51
N LEU A 171 18.56 18.50 3.48
CA LEU A 171 18.43 18.04 2.09
C LEU A 171 19.77 17.48 1.62
N VAL A 172 19.85 16.16 1.52
CA VAL A 172 21.05 15.40 1.14
C VAL A 172 21.14 15.27 -0.39
N ALA A 173 22.31 15.62 -0.92
CA ALA A 173 22.63 15.52 -2.33
C ALA A 173 23.25 14.15 -2.65
N ASP A 174 22.68 13.42 -3.60
CA ASP A 174 23.15 12.14 -4.13
C ASP A 174 23.53 12.26 -5.64
N PRO A 175 24.47 13.14 -6.02
CA PRO A 175 24.81 13.35 -7.42
C PRO A 175 25.43 12.11 -8.07
N THR A 176 26.06 11.22 -7.30
CA THR A 176 26.59 9.93 -7.78
C THR A 176 25.49 8.88 -8.01
N LYS A 177 24.30 9.05 -7.41
CA LYS A 177 23.17 8.10 -7.39
C LYS A 177 23.45 6.80 -6.63
N GLU A 178 24.54 6.73 -5.88
CA GLU A 178 24.93 5.55 -5.12
C GLU A 178 23.95 5.32 -3.97
N ILE A 179 23.57 6.37 -3.23
CA ILE A 179 22.61 6.26 -2.11
C ILE A 179 21.25 5.80 -2.63
N SER A 180 20.78 6.37 -3.74
CA SER A 180 19.53 5.98 -4.39
C SER A 180 19.55 4.54 -4.91
N ALA A 181 20.73 4.03 -5.30
CA ALA A 181 20.90 2.65 -5.76
C ALA A 181 20.95 1.64 -4.60
N ASP A 182 21.70 1.94 -3.53
CA ASP A 182 21.78 1.12 -2.32
C ASP A 182 20.40 0.94 -1.67
N TYR A 183 19.59 2.01 -1.66
CA TYR A 183 18.21 1.98 -1.19
C TYR A 183 17.20 1.44 -2.23
N GLY A 184 17.64 1.02 -3.42
CA GLY A 184 16.80 0.37 -4.43
C GLY A 184 15.74 1.26 -5.09
N VAL A 185 15.90 2.58 -5.01
CA VAL A 185 14.93 3.57 -5.50
C VAL A 185 15.38 4.30 -6.77
N LEU A 186 16.64 4.18 -7.17
CA LEU A 186 17.14 4.74 -8.41
C LEU A 186 16.41 4.16 -9.63
N ILE A 187 16.03 5.03 -10.57
CA ILE A 187 15.62 4.67 -11.93
C ILE A 187 16.82 4.98 -12.86
N PRO A 188 17.67 3.98 -13.22
CA PRO A 188 18.94 4.27 -13.89
C PRO A 188 18.78 4.96 -15.25
N SER A 189 17.71 4.64 -15.98
CA SER A 189 17.38 5.23 -17.29
C SER A 189 16.92 6.69 -17.23
N LEU A 190 16.53 7.19 -16.05
CA LEU A 190 16.12 8.57 -15.82
C LEU A 190 17.11 9.36 -14.94
N GLY A 191 18.00 8.66 -14.23
CA GLY A 191 18.99 9.27 -13.34
C GLY A 191 18.38 9.96 -12.11
N ILE A 192 17.20 9.51 -11.66
CA ILE A 192 16.42 10.06 -10.54
C ILE A 192 15.93 8.96 -9.60
N ALA A 193 15.63 9.30 -8.36
CA ALA A 193 14.99 8.38 -7.41
C ALA A 193 13.46 8.29 -7.61
N LEU A 194 12.87 7.15 -7.22
CA LEU A 194 11.45 6.99 -6.91
C LEU A 194 11.10 7.74 -5.60
N ARG A 195 9.80 7.82 -5.29
CA ARG A 195 9.33 8.35 -3.99
C ARG A 195 9.45 7.30 -2.89
N GLY A 196 10.67 6.89 -2.58
CA GLY A 196 11.00 5.97 -1.49
C GLY A 196 11.05 6.69 -0.14
N LEU A 197 10.36 6.14 0.86
CA LEU A 197 10.44 6.53 2.26
C LEU A 197 10.89 5.33 3.07
N PHE A 198 11.87 5.53 3.95
CA PHE A 198 12.44 4.50 4.80
C PHE A 198 12.39 4.96 6.25
N ILE A 199 11.89 4.12 7.16
CA ILE A 199 11.91 4.36 8.61
C ILE A 199 12.95 3.44 9.24
N ILE A 200 13.93 4.01 9.93
CA ILE A 200 15.07 3.33 10.52
C ILE A 200 15.02 3.57 12.04
N ASN A 201 15.27 2.54 12.84
CA ASN A 201 15.23 2.61 14.31
C ASN A 201 16.56 3.17 14.91
N PRO A 202 16.60 3.47 16.22
CA PRO A 202 17.78 4.01 16.92
C PRO A 202 19.05 3.15 16.80
N GLU A 203 18.88 1.84 16.61
CA GLU A 203 19.95 0.85 16.43
C GLU A 203 20.48 0.80 14.99
N GLY A 204 19.85 1.52 14.04
CA GLY A 204 20.23 1.57 12.63
C GLY A 204 19.60 0.47 11.77
N ILE A 205 18.60 -0.25 12.27
CA ILE A 205 17.87 -1.29 11.54
C ILE A 205 16.71 -0.67 10.76
N LEU A 206 16.52 -1.10 9.52
CA LEU A 206 15.42 -0.67 8.67
C LEU A 206 14.12 -1.37 9.09
N GLU A 207 13.11 -0.59 9.48
CA GLU A 207 11.83 -1.08 10.01
C GLU A 207 10.71 -1.07 8.96
N GLN A 208 10.71 -0.08 8.06
CA GLN A 208 9.59 0.15 7.15
C GLN A 208 10.05 0.81 5.83
N VAL A 209 9.41 0.42 4.73
CA VAL A 209 9.66 0.96 3.38
C VAL A 209 8.34 1.27 2.66
N THR A 210 8.16 2.50 2.17
CA THR A 210 7.06 2.90 1.27
C THR A 210 7.65 3.45 -0.02
N ILE A 211 7.34 2.85 -1.18
CA ILE A 211 7.81 3.34 -2.49
C ILE A 211 6.59 3.72 -3.34
N ASN A 212 6.42 5.02 -3.57
CA ASN A 212 5.38 5.54 -4.46
C ASN A 212 5.92 5.76 -5.89
N ASN A 213 5.02 5.61 -6.87
CA ASN A 213 5.26 6.07 -8.24
C ASN A 213 5.39 7.61 -8.28
N LEU A 214 6.10 8.15 -9.27
CA LEU A 214 6.51 9.55 -9.41
C LEU A 214 5.35 10.56 -9.29
N GLY A 215 4.13 10.18 -9.68
CA GLY A 215 2.94 11.04 -9.68
C GLY A 215 2.15 11.10 -8.36
N ILE A 216 2.48 10.28 -7.35
CA ILE A 216 1.66 10.12 -6.13
C ILE A 216 2.48 10.51 -4.89
N GLY A 217 2.11 11.62 -4.24
CA GLY A 217 2.71 12.03 -2.97
C GLY A 217 2.39 11.07 -1.82
N ARG A 218 3.28 11.01 -0.84
CA ARG A 218 3.12 10.22 0.41
C ARG A 218 2.39 11.03 1.48
N ASP A 219 1.89 10.32 2.48
CA ASP A 219 1.21 10.89 3.63
C ASP A 219 2.16 11.02 4.85
N VAL A 220 2.14 12.19 5.48
CA VAL A 220 2.91 12.47 6.70
C VAL A 220 2.24 11.84 7.92
N ASP A 221 0.90 11.76 7.95
CA ASP A 221 0.16 11.17 9.07
C ASP A 221 0.42 9.66 9.18
N GLU A 222 0.44 8.94 8.06
CA GLU A 222 0.82 7.53 8.05
C GLU A 222 2.27 7.31 8.48
N THR A 223 3.19 8.20 8.09
CA THR A 223 4.60 8.11 8.52
C THR A 223 4.73 8.28 10.04
N LEU A 224 4.03 9.25 10.63
CA LEU A 224 4.00 9.45 12.09
C LEU A 224 3.34 8.28 12.82
N ARG A 225 2.24 7.74 12.28
CA ARG A 225 1.54 6.56 12.83
C ARG A 225 2.45 5.32 12.83
N LEU A 226 3.22 5.10 11.78
CA LEU A 226 4.16 3.99 11.68
C LEU A 226 5.28 4.12 12.72
N ILE A 227 5.93 5.28 12.86
CA ILE A 227 6.94 5.51 13.92
C ILE A 227 6.35 5.20 15.31
N GLN A 228 5.14 5.69 15.59
CA GLN A 228 4.44 5.42 16.86
C GLN A 228 4.16 3.92 17.07
N ALA A 229 3.81 3.18 16.01
CA ALA A 229 3.55 1.75 16.07
C ALA A 229 4.84 0.93 16.34
N HIS A 230 5.95 1.24 15.65
CA HIS A 230 7.23 0.58 15.91
C HIS A 230 7.77 0.92 17.31
N GLN A 231 7.62 2.17 17.77
CA GLN A 231 7.96 2.55 19.15
C GLN A 231 7.09 1.85 20.19
N PHE A 232 5.81 1.67 19.93
CA PHE A 232 4.92 0.91 20.80
C PHE A 232 5.35 -0.56 20.88
N LEU A 233 5.55 -1.22 19.73
CA LEU A 233 6.02 -2.60 19.64
C LEU A 233 7.35 -2.81 20.40
N ALA A 234 8.35 -1.96 20.15
CA ALA A 234 9.66 -2.04 20.78
C ALA A 234 9.60 -1.85 22.31
N LYS A 235 8.66 -1.06 22.82
CA LYS A 235 8.49 -0.76 24.24
C LYS A 235 7.63 -1.79 24.99
N HIS A 236 6.63 -2.35 24.33
CA HIS A 236 5.59 -3.16 24.98
C HIS A 236 5.63 -4.66 24.61
N GLY A 237 6.23 -5.03 23.47
CA GLY A 237 6.23 -6.40 22.96
C GLY A 237 4.87 -6.88 22.43
N GLU A 238 3.88 -6.00 22.39
CA GLU A 238 2.55 -6.25 21.82
C GLU A 238 2.48 -5.73 20.38
N VAL A 239 1.79 -6.47 19.50
CA VAL A 239 1.67 -6.12 18.09
C VAL A 239 0.50 -5.17 17.82
N CYS A 240 0.68 -4.29 16.84
CA CYS A 240 -0.30 -3.30 16.42
C CYS A 240 -1.18 -3.87 15.29
N PRO A 241 -2.52 -3.96 15.47
CA PRO A 241 -3.44 -4.42 14.43
C PRO A 241 -3.52 -3.51 13.20
N ALA A 242 -4.24 -3.95 12.17
CA ALA A 242 -4.49 -3.17 10.97
C ALA A 242 -5.17 -1.82 11.29
N GLY A 243 -4.58 -0.72 10.81
CA GLY A 243 -5.09 0.65 11.03
C GLY A 243 -4.82 1.25 12.42
N TRP A 244 -4.14 0.53 13.32
CA TRP A 244 -3.87 0.95 14.71
C TRP A 244 -3.28 2.35 14.82
N LYS A 245 -3.79 3.12 15.79
CA LYS A 245 -3.29 4.42 16.24
C LYS A 245 -3.08 4.42 17.76
N PRO A 246 -2.31 5.37 18.32
CA PRO A 246 -2.11 5.47 19.77
C PRO A 246 -3.44 5.54 20.55
N GLY A 247 -3.66 4.55 21.41
CA GLY A 247 -4.88 4.39 22.20
C GLY A 247 -5.82 3.28 21.71
N ASP A 248 -5.62 2.76 20.50
CA ASP A 248 -6.37 1.61 19.99
C ASP A 248 -5.92 0.30 20.67
N LYS A 249 -6.80 -0.71 20.63
CA LYS A 249 -6.52 -2.06 21.15
C LYS A 249 -5.32 -2.70 20.45
N THR A 250 -4.52 -3.40 21.23
CA THR A 250 -3.30 -4.10 20.82
C THR A 250 -3.45 -5.61 21.04
N MET A 251 -2.54 -6.40 20.49
CA MET A 251 -2.60 -7.86 20.56
C MET A 251 -1.29 -8.42 21.11
N LYS A 252 -1.37 -9.27 22.14
CA LYS A 252 -0.22 -10.00 22.65
C LYS A 252 0.14 -11.12 21.66
N PRO A 253 1.41 -11.26 21.24
CA PRO A 253 1.81 -12.33 20.33
C PRO A 253 1.71 -13.71 21.01
N GLY A 254 1.19 -14.70 20.27
CA GLY A 254 0.95 -16.06 20.75
C GLY A 254 -0.52 -16.45 20.61
N LEU A 255 -0.78 -17.74 20.30
CA LEU A 255 -2.13 -18.23 19.96
C LEU A 255 -3.14 -17.90 21.07
N ASP A 256 -2.92 -18.40 22.28
CA ASP A 256 -3.85 -18.21 23.40
C ASP A 256 -3.93 -16.74 23.85
N ALA A 257 -2.79 -16.04 23.86
CA ALA A 257 -2.70 -14.63 24.26
C ALA A 257 -3.43 -13.68 23.28
N SER A 258 -3.53 -14.05 22.00
CA SER A 258 -4.24 -13.28 20.99
C SER A 258 -5.76 -13.36 21.10
N MET A 259 -6.31 -14.38 21.77
CA MET A 259 -7.75 -14.59 21.89
C MET A 259 -8.46 -13.46 22.66
N GLU A 260 -7.78 -12.80 23.60
CA GLU A 260 -8.28 -11.60 24.31
C GLU A 260 -8.61 -10.45 23.32
N TYR A 261 -7.80 -10.30 22.27
CA TYR A 261 -8.03 -9.31 21.22
C TYR A 261 -9.24 -9.71 20.35
N PHE A 262 -9.22 -10.93 19.79
CA PHE A 262 -10.26 -11.38 18.85
C PHE A 262 -11.65 -11.45 19.47
N SER A 263 -11.78 -11.98 20.69
CA SER A 263 -13.05 -12.06 21.44
C SER A 263 -13.65 -10.69 21.78
N SER A 264 -12.87 -9.60 21.73
CA SER A 264 -13.32 -8.26 22.09
C SER A 264 -13.44 -7.29 20.90
N GLY A 265 -13.17 -7.75 19.69
CA GLY A 265 -13.08 -6.91 18.49
C GLY A 265 -13.59 -7.56 17.19
N ALA A 266 -13.96 -8.84 17.19
CA ALA A 266 -14.71 -9.42 16.10
C ALA A 266 -16.09 -8.74 16.01
N THR A 267 -16.31 -7.97 14.94
CA THR A 267 -17.63 -8.03 14.31
C THR A 267 -17.85 -9.49 13.96
N GLU A 268 -18.90 -10.11 14.49
CA GLU A 268 -19.33 -11.42 14.03
C GLU A 268 -19.44 -11.35 12.50
N SER A 269 -18.54 -12.04 11.79
CA SER A 269 -18.80 -12.42 10.42
C SER A 269 -20.14 -13.17 10.44
N GLU A 270 -21.03 -12.90 9.49
CA GLU A 270 -22.35 -13.57 9.39
C GLU A 270 -22.24 -15.00 9.88
N GLU A 271 -23.00 -15.31 10.96
CA GLU A 271 -22.83 -16.48 11.81
C GLU A 271 -22.44 -17.71 10.98
N ASP A 272 -21.43 -18.47 11.42
CA ASP A 272 -20.93 -19.62 10.64
C ASP A 272 -22.13 -20.41 10.15
N PRO A 273 -22.38 -20.57 8.83
CA PRO A 273 -23.69 -20.98 8.32
C PRO A 273 -24.23 -22.30 8.88
N LEU A 274 -23.38 -23.06 9.57
CA LEU A 274 -23.62 -24.28 10.32
C LEU A 274 -24.33 -24.05 11.67
N GLU A 275 -24.16 -22.90 12.32
CA GLU A 275 -25.03 -22.40 13.39
C GLU A 275 -26.41 -22.11 12.76
N ALA A 276 -27.48 -22.62 13.38
CA ALA A 276 -28.70 -22.94 12.64
C ALA A 276 -29.48 -21.69 12.18
N GLY A 277 -29.92 -21.70 10.92
CA GLY A 277 -31.06 -20.88 10.53
C GLY A 277 -32.30 -21.30 11.33
N ASP A 278 -32.95 -20.33 11.96
CA ASP A 278 -34.08 -20.31 12.92
C ASP A 278 -35.29 -21.25 12.73
N LYS A 279 -35.26 -22.15 11.72
CA LYS A 279 -36.32 -23.11 11.36
C LYS A 279 -35.83 -24.52 11.02
N MET A 280 -34.52 -24.78 10.91
CA MET A 280 -34.01 -26.12 10.64
C MET A 280 -33.85 -26.92 11.94
N VAL A 281 -34.36 -28.14 11.97
CA VAL A 281 -34.20 -29.04 13.13
C VAL A 281 -32.77 -29.59 13.15
N VAL A 282 -32.08 -29.56 14.29
CA VAL A 282 -30.74 -30.17 14.42
C VAL A 282 -30.89 -31.58 14.98
N ILE A 283 -30.36 -32.58 14.26
CA ILE A 283 -30.32 -33.97 14.68
C ILE A 283 -29.00 -34.19 15.43
N ASN A 284 -29.08 -34.43 16.73
CA ASN A 284 -27.93 -34.68 17.61
C ASN A 284 -27.92 -36.12 18.17
N SER A 285 -29.02 -36.87 18.01
CA SER A 285 -29.14 -38.27 18.45
C SER A 285 -29.84 -39.18 17.42
N PRO A 286 -29.65 -40.51 17.52
CA PRO A 286 -30.41 -41.47 16.72
C PRO A 286 -31.92 -41.49 17.00
N ASN A 287 -32.39 -40.89 18.09
CA ASN A 287 -33.81 -40.71 18.35
C ASN A 287 -34.33 -39.47 17.62
N ASP A 288 -33.60 -38.35 17.66
CA ASP A 288 -33.95 -37.12 16.91
C ASP A 288 -34.12 -37.43 15.42
N PHE A 289 -33.23 -38.28 14.86
CA PHE A 289 -33.33 -38.75 13.48
C PHE A 289 -34.63 -39.52 13.23
N LYS A 290 -35.04 -40.43 14.13
CA LYS A 290 -36.29 -41.19 14.01
C LYS A 290 -37.50 -40.29 14.15
N ASP A 291 -37.49 -39.37 15.11
CA ASP A 291 -38.59 -38.45 15.37
C ASP A 291 -38.82 -37.57 14.12
N VAL A 292 -37.77 -36.90 13.62
CA VAL A 292 -37.80 -36.10 12.37
C VAL A 292 -38.26 -36.91 11.16
N THR A 293 -37.72 -38.12 10.95
CA THR A 293 -38.06 -38.92 9.76
C THR A 293 -39.43 -39.59 9.85
N SER A 294 -39.98 -39.76 11.06
CA SER A 294 -41.34 -40.26 11.29
C SER A 294 -42.44 -39.25 10.98
N GLU A 295 -42.09 -37.96 10.85
CA GLU A 295 -43.02 -36.91 10.45
C GLU A 295 -43.54 -37.08 9.01
N ALA A 296 -44.51 -36.25 8.64
CA ALA A 296 -45.25 -36.41 7.39
C ALA A 296 -44.35 -36.31 6.14
N LEU A 297 -43.46 -35.32 6.09
CA LEU A 297 -42.47 -35.10 5.03
C LEU A 297 -41.21 -34.48 5.64
N ALA A 298 -40.04 -35.08 5.45
CA ALA A 298 -38.79 -34.56 5.98
C ALA A 298 -37.63 -34.61 4.96
N VAL A 299 -36.72 -33.65 5.06
CA VAL A 299 -35.47 -33.57 4.30
C VAL A 299 -34.32 -33.51 5.27
N VAL A 300 -33.41 -34.48 5.21
CA VAL A 300 -32.20 -34.52 6.04
C VAL A 300 -31.00 -34.10 5.20
N ASP A 301 -30.38 -32.98 5.58
CA ASP A 301 -29.14 -32.42 5.04
C ASP A 301 -27.95 -32.92 5.86
N PHE A 302 -27.20 -33.86 5.30
CA PHE A 302 -25.97 -34.40 5.87
C PHE A 302 -24.79 -33.50 5.50
N VAL A 303 -24.14 -32.95 6.52
CA VAL A 303 -23.08 -31.96 6.41
C VAL A 303 -21.91 -32.27 7.35
N ALA A 304 -20.80 -31.55 7.19
CA ALA A 304 -19.68 -31.53 8.13
C ALA A 304 -19.15 -30.09 8.27
N PRO A 305 -18.60 -29.65 9.41
CA PRO A 305 -18.24 -28.24 9.60
C PRO A 305 -17.12 -27.78 8.66
N HIS A 306 -16.18 -28.68 8.40
CA HIS A 306 -15.06 -28.45 7.49
C HIS A 306 -15.46 -28.52 5.99
N CYS A 307 -16.71 -28.87 5.66
CA CYS A 307 -17.20 -28.99 4.29
C CYS A 307 -17.57 -27.62 3.68
N GLY A 308 -16.64 -27.00 2.94
CA GLY A 308 -16.91 -25.74 2.24
C GLY A 308 -18.08 -25.77 1.24
N LYS A 309 -18.38 -26.94 0.65
CA LYS A 309 -19.56 -27.12 -0.24
C LYS A 309 -20.88 -27.23 0.50
N CYS A 310 -20.86 -27.65 1.75
CA CYS A 310 -22.02 -27.70 2.61
C CYS A 310 -22.41 -26.26 2.98
N ARG A 311 -21.47 -25.45 3.51
CA ARG A 311 -21.68 -24.03 3.80
C ARG A 311 -22.18 -23.21 2.59
N GLN A 312 -21.67 -23.47 1.38
CA GLN A 312 -22.18 -22.82 0.16
C GLN A 312 -23.64 -23.18 -0.18
N MET A 313 -24.15 -24.33 0.30
CA MET A 313 -25.50 -24.80 0.03
C MET A 313 -26.52 -24.25 1.03
N MET A 314 -26.14 -24.05 2.30
CA MET A 314 -27.07 -23.73 3.39
C MET A 314 -28.01 -22.53 3.13
N PRO A 315 -27.60 -21.41 2.51
CA PRO A 315 -28.53 -20.33 2.17
C PRO A 315 -29.69 -20.78 1.25
N PHE A 316 -29.44 -21.76 0.38
CA PHE A 316 -30.45 -22.33 -0.51
C PHE A 316 -31.29 -23.42 0.18
N VAL A 317 -30.76 -24.12 1.18
CA VAL A 317 -31.55 -25.03 2.02
C VAL A 317 -32.52 -24.23 2.88
N LYS A 318 -32.07 -23.09 3.42
CA LYS A 318 -32.92 -22.13 4.15
C LYS A 318 -34.01 -21.52 3.25
N GLU A 319 -33.66 -21.08 2.04
CA GLU A 319 -34.64 -20.65 1.01
C GLU A 319 -35.73 -21.72 0.78
N LEU A 320 -35.34 -23.00 0.66
CA LEU A 320 -36.29 -24.10 0.51
C LEU A 320 -37.11 -24.37 1.77
N SER A 321 -36.56 -24.25 2.98
CA SER A 321 -37.35 -24.44 4.22
C SER A 321 -38.35 -23.31 4.47
N GLU A 322 -38.10 -22.12 3.93
CA GLU A 322 -39.05 -21.00 3.94
C GLU A 322 -40.14 -21.13 2.87
N GLU A 323 -39.82 -21.66 1.69
CA GLU A 323 -40.77 -21.90 0.60
C GLU A 323 -41.66 -23.14 0.80
N PHE A 324 -41.17 -24.18 1.48
CA PHE A 324 -41.86 -25.46 1.68
C PHE A 324 -42.14 -25.72 3.18
N PRO A 325 -43.01 -24.93 3.85
CA PRO A 325 -43.25 -25.02 5.29
C PRO A 325 -43.94 -26.32 5.75
N GLU A 326 -44.51 -27.09 4.83
CA GLU A 326 -45.10 -28.42 5.06
C GLU A 326 -44.06 -29.56 5.08
N VAL A 327 -42.76 -29.22 4.90
CA VAL A 327 -41.65 -30.17 4.86
C VAL A 327 -40.64 -29.81 5.96
N THR A 328 -40.37 -30.76 6.87
CA THR A 328 -39.40 -30.56 7.94
C THR A 328 -37.98 -30.66 7.38
N PHE A 329 -37.24 -29.56 7.38
CA PHE A 329 -35.82 -29.55 7.02
C PHE A 329 -34.97 -29.75 8.27
N ALA A 330 -34.11 -30.76 8.25
CA ALA A 330 -33.23 -31.11 9.36
C ALA A 330 -31.77 -31.21 8.93
N LYS A 331 -30.87 -30.81 9.84
CA LYS A 331 -29.41 -30.88 9.67
C LYS A 331 -28.87 -32.08 10.44
N PHE A 332 -28.03 -32.88 9.80
CA PHE A 332 -27.29 -33.99 10.39
C PHE A 332 -25.80 -33.71 10.24
N ASP A 333 -25.06 -33.59 11.35
CA ASP A 333 -23.61 -33.42 11.30
C ASP A 333 -22.89 -34.76 11.32
N THR A 334 -22.23 -35.14 10.23
CA THR A 334 -21.55 -36.43 10.11
C THR A 334 -20.22 -36.49 10.87
N THR A 335 -19.81 -35.41 11.54
CA THR A 335 -18.61 -35.36 12.40
C THR A 335 -18.91 -35.51 13.88
N GLU A 336 -20.19 -35.44 14.27
CA GLU A 336 -20.61 -35.52 15.67
C GLU A 336 -20.56 -36.96 16.17
N GLU A 337 -19.79 -37.21 17.25
CA GLU A 337 -19.50 -38.57 17.72
C GLU A 337 -20.78 -39.37 18.03
N ALA A 338 -21.79 -38.71 18.61
CA ALA A 338 -23.06 -39.30 19.04
C ALA A 338 -23.93 -39.89 17.90
N ILE A 339 -23.68 -39.52 16.64
CA ILE A 339 -24.42 -39.98 15.46
C ILE A 339 -23.51 -40.52 14.33
N SER A 340 -22.20 -40.64 14.60
CA SER A 340 -21.20 -41.14 13.66
C SER A 340 -21.47 -42.58 13.16
N GLU A 341 -21.89 -43.47 14.04
CA GLU A 341 -22.32 -44.84 13.69
C GLU A 341 -23.53 -44.81 12.75
N LEU A 342 -24.55 -44.00 13.07
CA LEU A 342 -25.76 -43.83 12.25
C LEU A 342 -25.44 -43.25 10.86
N SER A 343 -24.49 -42.32 10.76
CA SER A 343 -24.01 -41.82 9.46
C SER A 343 -23.40 -42.92 8.58
N THR A 344 -22.76 -43.90 9.22
CA THR A 344 -22.12 -45.04 8.56
C THR A 344 -23.17 -46.07 8.13
N ASP A 345 -24.11 -46.42 9.01
CA ASP A 345 -25.23 -47.34 8.72
C ASP A 345 -26.14 -46.82 7.61
N LEU A 346 -26.36 -45.50 7.54
CA LEU A 346 -27.10 -44.87 6.45
C LEU A 346 -26.34 -44.88 5.11
N GLY A 347 -25.01 -45.05 5.12
CA GLY A 347 -24.17 -45.09 3.91
C GLY A 347 -23.96 -43.72 3.27
N VAL A 348 -23.58 -42.70 4.05
CA VAL A 348 -23.34 -41.34 3.55
C VAL A 348 -21.89 -41.20 3.04
N GLU A 349 -21.68 -41.46 1.76
CA GLU A 349 -20.32 -41.49 1.15
C GLU A 349 -19.78 -40.13 0.66
N ALA A 350 -20.61 -39.08 0.56
CA ALA A 350 -20.20 -37.78 0.06
C ALA A 350 -21.06 -36.64 0.62
N LEU A 351 -20.49 -35.43 0.72
CA LEU A 351 -21.15 -34.26 1.33
C LEU A 351 -21.16 -33.02 0.39
N PRO A 352 -22.16 -32.13 0.51
CA PRO A 352 -23.41 -32.31 1.25
C PRO A 352 -24.26 -33.41 0.61
N ALA A 353 -25.13 -34.05 1.38
CA ALA A 353 -26.07 -35.06 0.89
C ALA A 353 -27.46 -34.81 1.44
N PHE A 354 -28.48 -34.96 0.57
CA PHE A 354 -29.87 -34.73 0.94
C PHE A 354 -30.68 -36.00 0.74
N ARG A 355 -31.42 -36.42 1.78
CA ARG A 355 -32.34 -37.56 1.74
C ARG A 355 -33.75 -37.14 2.13
N PHE A 356 -34.74 -37.86 1.60
CA PHE A 356 -36.13 -37.42 1.53
C PHE A 356 -37.03 -38.49 2.13
N TYR A 357 -37.59 -38.20 3.30
CA TYR A 357 -38.36 -39.15 4.11
C TYR A 357 -39.84 -38.81 4.18
N ARG A 358 -40.65 -39.84 4.39
CA ARG A 358 -42.08 -39.75 4.66
C ARG A 358 -42.46 -40.89 5.58
N LYS A 359 -43.00 -40.59 6.77
CA LYS A 359 -43.51 -41.60 7.72
C LYS A 359 -42.47 -42.71 8.02
N GLY A 360 -41.19 -42.35 8.06
CA GLY A 360 -40.05 -43.24 8.29
C GLY A 360 -39.45 -43.91 7.04
N GLU A 361 -40.05 -43.79 5.85
CA GLU A 361 -39.53 -44.40 4.60
C GLU A 361 -38.84 -43.37 3.70
N GLU A 362 -37.75 -43.76 3.04
CA GLU A 362 -37.02 -42.92 2.06
C GLU A 362 -37.72 -43.04 0.68
N VAL A 363 -38.23 -41.92 0.13
CA VAL A 363 -39.22 -41.92 -0.97
C VAL A 363 -38.84 -41.15 -2.25
N VAL A 364 -37.68 -40.48 -2.26
CA VAL A 364 -37.10 -39.78 -3.43
C VAL A 364 -35.59 -40.06 -3.49
N GLU A 365 -35.01 -40.15 -4.69
CA GLU A 365 -33.59 -40.43 -4.91
C GLU A 365 -32.68 -39.40 -4.18
N PRO A 366 -31.66 -39.84 -3.41
CA PRO A 366 -30.72 -38.96 -2.72
C PRO A 366 -30.02 -37.96 -3.64
N VAL A 367 -29.95 -36.70 -3.22
CA VAL A 367 -29.21 -35.66 -3.94
C VAL A 367 -27.83 -35.50 -3.31
N MET A 368 -26.82 -36.10 -3.95
CA MET A 368 -25.42 -36.03 -3.50
C MET A 368 -24.68 -34.84 -4.13
N GLY A 369 -23.99 -34.04 -3.32
CA GLY A 369 -23.12 -32.94 -3.72
C GLY A 369 -23.85 -31.63 -4.07
N TYR A 370 -23.07 -30.63 -4.48
CA TYR A 370 -23.54 -29.25 -4.69
C TYR A 370 -24.45 -29.09 -5.95
N LYS A 371 -25.72 -29.51 -5.87
CA LYS A 371 -26.65 -29.61 -7.01
C LYS A 371 -28.00 -28.93 -6.78
N LYS A 372 -28.01 -27.60 -6.54
CA LYS A 372 -29.21 -26.76 -6.25
C LYS A 372 -30.48 -27.13 -7.06
N LYS A 373 -30.36 -27.21 -8.39
CA LYS A 373 -31.50 -27.56 -9.28
C LYS A 373 -32.09 -28.95 -9.02
N LYS A 374 -31.26 -29.94 -8.68
CA LYS A 374 -31.74 -31.29 -8.34
C LYS A 374 -32.41 -31.32 -6.98
N LEU A 375 -31.83 -30.63 -5.99
CA LEU A 375 -32.38 -30.56 -4.63
C LEU A 375 -33.81 -29.98 -4.64
N ARG A 376 -34.01 -28.82 -5.27
CA ARG A 376 -35.35 -28.20 -5.40
C ARG A 376 -36.36 -29.12 -6.09
N ALA A 377 -35.97 -29.78 -7.19
CA ALA A 377 -36.84 -30.73 -7.88
C ALA A 377 -37.22 -31.95 -7.02
N ALA A 378 -36.30 -32.45 -6.17
CA ALA A 378 -36.56 -33.55 -5.24
C ALA A 378 -37.49 -33.14 -4.08
N VAL A 379 -37.35 -31.92 -3.54
CA VAL A 379 -38.30 -31.35 -2.56
C VAL A 379 -39.69 -31.20 -3.16
N GLU A 380 -39.80 -30.69 -4.39
CA GLU A 380 -41.08 -30.62 -5.10
C GLU A 380 -41.70 -32.01 -5.34
N GLU A 381 -40.90 -33.04 -5.61
CA GLU A 381 -41.39 -34.42 -5.77
C GLU A 381 -41.88 -35.01 -4.44
N LEU A 382 -41.13 -34.78 -3.35
CA LEU A 382 -41.49 -35.17 -1.99
C LEU A 382 -42.86 -34.60 -1.60
N GLN A 383 -43.15 -33.34 -1.94
CA GLN A 383 -44.43 -32.71 -1.70
C GLN A 383 -45.55 -33.23 -2.63
N LYS A 384 -45.28 -33.41 -3.93
CA LYS A 384 -46.30 -33.84 -4.93
C LYS A 384 -46.85 -35.25 -4.71
N LYS A 385 -46.09 -36.13 -4.06
CA LYS A 385 -46.52 -37.51 -3.74
C LYS A 385 -47.39 -37.61 -2.46
N ALA A 386 -47.61 -36.52 -1.72
CA ALA A 386 -48.11 -36.53 -0.33
C ALA A 386 -49.59 -36.96 -0.20
#